data_AF-A0A2V8XI06-F1
#
_entry.id   AF-A0A2V8XI06-F1
#
_cell.length_a   1.000
_cell.length_b   1.000
_cell.length_c   1.000
_cell.angle_alpha   90.00
_cell.angle_beta   90.00
_cell.angle_gamma   90.00
#
_symmetry.space_group_name_H-M   'P 1'
#
loop_
_entity.id
_entity.type
_entity.pdbx_description
1 polymer ?
#
loop_
_entity_poly.entity_id
_entity_poly.type
_entity_poly.pdbx_seq_one_letter_code
_entity_poly.pdbx_strand_id
1 'polypeptide(L)'
;MLVTTALLDGCGYHVAGKSDSLPRNIHVIAVPAMENKTTSYRIEQRLTTATVHEFLAKTPYRVVPDPANGDAVLRGKVLNLEAVPLLFDTKTGRATTMLITVKCEVTLEERESGKILYHTDNFLFRNEYELSTDVKSFFEEQDPALDRLAQDFAARLVAAVTENY
;
A
#
# COMPACT_ATOMS: atom_id res chain seq x y z
N MET A 1 -20.59 18.45 -57.34
CA MET A 1 -19.39 17.94 -56.65
C MET A 1 -19.55 18.31 -55.18
N LEU A 2 -20.08 17.39 -54.35
CA LEU A 2 -20.27 17.61 -52.92
C LEU A 2 -18.91 17.50 -52.22
N VAL A 3 -18.50 18.55 -51.51
CA VAL A 3 -17.29 18.57 -50.68
C VAL A 3 -17.69 18.13 -49.28
N THR A 4 -17.29 16.92 -48.90
CA THR A 4 -17.49 16.37 -47.55
C THR A 4 -16.32 16.80 -46.67
N THR A 5 -16.53 17.80 -45.82
CA THR A 5 -15.54 18.27 -44.85
C THR A 5 -15.54 17.33 -43.64
N ALA A 6 -14.48 16.53 -43.48
CA ALA A 6 -14.26 15.70 -42.30
C ALA A 6 -13.77 16.58 -41.14
N LEU A 7 -14.60 16.71 -40.10
CA LEU A 7 -14.19 17.24 -38.79
C LEU A 7 -13.33 16.17 -38.11
N LEU A 8 -12.03 16.43 -38.05
CA LEU A 8 -11.11 15.73 -37.15
C LEU A 8 -11.38 16.23 -35.74
N ASP A 9 -12.34 15.62 -35.05
CA ASP A 9 -12.36 15.64 -33.59
C ASP A 9 -11.16 14.79 -33.12
N GLY A 10 -10.00 15.44 -33.03
CA GLY A 10 -8.86 14.86 -32.34
C GLY A 10 -9.31 14.56 -30.91
N CYS A 11 -9.42 13.28 -30.56
CA CYS A 11 -9.60 12.87 -29.18
C CYS A 11 -8.53 13.58 -28.35
N GLY A 12 -8.96 14.59 -27.60
CA GLY A 12 -8.13 15.29 -26.65
C GLY A 12 -7.75 14.27 -25.58
N TYR A 13 -6.65 13.58 -25.81
CA TYR A 13 -5.97 12.81 -24.78
C TYR A 13 -5.52 13.84 -23.75
N HIS A 14 -6.38 14.12 -22.79
CA HIS A 14 -5.97 14.69 -21.54
C HIS A 14 -5.09 13.62 -20.91
N VAL A 15 -3.79 13.72 -21.16
CA VAL A 15 -2.79 12.99 -20.38
C VAL A 15 -3.05 13.47 -18.95
N ALA A 16 -3.68 12.63 -18.14
CA ALA A 16 -3.75 12.78 -16.70
C ALA A 16 -2.32 12.58 -16.14
N GLY A 17 -1.44 13.51 -16.52
CA GLY A 17 0.00 13.53 -16.24
C GLY A 17 0.33 14.66 -15.27
N LYS A 18 -0.59 14.94 -14.36
CA LYS A 18 -0.34 15.75 -13.19
C LYS A 18 -0.98 14.97 -12.06
N SER A 19 -0.22 14.01 -11.53
CA SER A 19 -0.49 13.52 -10.18
C SER A 19 -0.57 14.76 -9.33
N ASP A 20 -1.75 15.08 -8.82
CA ASP A 20 -1.89 16.22 -7.94
C ASP A 20 -1.20 15.77 -6.64
N SER A 21 0.06 16.19 -6.54
CA SER A 21 1.00 15.69 -5.55
C SER A 21 0.59 16.23 -4.19
N LEU A 22 1.10 15.62 -3.10
CA LEU A 22 1.02 16.25 -1.78
C LEU A 22 1.42 17.74 -1.86
N PRO A 23 0.90 18.59 -0.93
CA PRO A 23 1.19 20.01 -0.92
C PRO A 23 2.67 20.32 -1.19
N ARG A 24 2.95 21.37 -1.98
CA ARG A 24 4.29 21.66 -2.52
C ARG A 24 5.39 21.82 -1.48
N ASN A 25 5.04 22.04 -0.22
CA ASN A 25 5.98 22.14 0.89
C ASN A 25 6.42 20.77 1.42
N ILE A 26 5.75 19.67 1.06
CA ILE A 26 6.11 18.31 1.44
C ILE A 26 7.17 17.76 0.48
N HIS A 27 8.38 17.57 0.98
CA HIS A 27 9.51 16.98 0.25
C HIS A 27 10.04 15.73 0.95
N VAL A 28 9.92 15.68 2.28
CA VAL A 28 10.38 14.59 3.13
C VAL A 28 9.19 13.99 3.87
N ILE A 29 8.96 12.69 3.69
CA ILE A 29 7.94 11.93 4.43
C ILE A 29 8.64 11.07 5.47
N ALA A 30 8.28 11.25 6.73
CA ALA A 30 8.69 10.35 7.79
C ALA A 30 7.77 9.13 7.83
N VAL A 31 8.35 7.93 7.72
CA VAL A 31 7.63 6.65 7.80
C VAL A 31 8.20 5.87 9.00
N PRO A 32 7.71 6.15 10.24
CA PRO A 32 8.04 5.34 11.40
C PRO A 32 7.52 3.90 11.26
N ALA A 33 8.05 3.01 12.09
CA ALA A 33 7.53 1.65 12.22
C ALA A 33 6.02 1.67 12.52
N MET A 34 5.27 0.89 11.76
CA MET A 34 3.84 0.69 12.00
C MET A 34 3.60 0.04 13.37
N GLU A 35 2.50 0.38 14.01
CA GLU A 35 2.05 -0.32 15.20
C GLU A 35 1.35 -1.63 14.82
N ASN A 36 1.63 -2.71 15.54
CA ASN A 36 0.92 -3.97 15.40
C ASN A 36 -0.06 -4.16 16.56
N LYS A 37 -1.37 -4.21 16.28
CA LYS A 37 -2.41 -4.56 17.26
C LYS A 37 -2.92 -5.99 17.09
N THR A 38 -2.25 -6.79 16.27
CA THR A 38 -2.58 -8.20 16.02
C THR A 38 -1.63 -9.13 16.77
N THR A 39 -1.89 -10.44 16.70
CA THR A 39 -0.98 -11.48 17.20
C THR A 39 0.05 -11.95 16.15
N SER A 40 -0.01 -11.42 14.92
CA SER A 40 0.86 -11.83 13.82
C SER A 40 2.27 -11.27 14.01
N TYR A 41 3.26 -12.14 14.12
CA TYR A 41 4.64 -11.73 14.41
C TYR A 41 5.27 -11.00 13.22
N ARG A 42 5.90 -9.84 13.48
CA ARG A 42 6.74 -9.05 12.55
C ARG A 42 6.06 -8.51 11.29
N ILE A 43 4.74 -8.56 11.18
CA ILE A 43 4.03 -8.00 10.02
C ILE A 43 4.28 -6.49 9.89
N GLU A 44 4.36 -5.77 11.00
CA GLU A 44 4.62 -4.34 11.02
C GLU A 44 5.97 -3.97 10.40
N GLN A 45 7.00 -4.78 10.63
CA GLN A 45 8.33 -4.56 10.05
C GLN A 45 8.30 -4.73 8.54
N ARG A 46 7.61 -5.78 8.05
CA ARG A 46 7.49 -6.06 6.61
C ARG A 46 6.71 -4.97 5.90
N LEU A 47 5.54 -4.60 6.43
CA LEU A 47 4.70 -3.55 5.85
C LEU A 47 5.41 -2.18 5.86
N THR A 48 6.08 -1.82 6.97
CA THR A 48 6.89 -0.59 7.04
C THR A 48 7.98 -0.59 5.97
N THR A 49 8.77 -1.68 5.88
CA THR A 49 9.88 -1.78 4.94
C THR A 49 9.40 -1.67 3.49
N ALA A 50 8.32 -2.37 3.15
CA ALA A 50 7.72 -2.29 1.82
C ALA A 50 7.17 -0.90 1.51
N THR A 51 6.56 -0.23 2.49
CA THR A 51 6.02 1.14 2.34
C THR A 51 7.14 2.14 2.07
N VAL A 52 8.24 2.07 2.83
CA VAL A 52 9.44 2.89 2.59
C VAL A 52 9.99 2.64 1.19
N HIS A 53 10.15 1.37 0.81
CA HIS A 53 10.64 1.00 -0.52
C HIS A 53 9.75 1.57 -1.63
N GLU A 54 8.44 1.46 -1.50
CA GLU A 54 7.50 1.93 -2.50
C GLU A 54 7.52 3.46 -2.66
N PHE A 55 7.57 4.21 -1.56
CA PHE A 55 7.75 5.67 -1.63
C PHE A 55 9.03 6.03 -2.38
N LEU A 56 10.16 5.41 -2.04
CA LEU A 56 11.44 5.66 -2.70
C LEU A 56 11.44 5.26 -4.17
N ALA A 57 10.69 4.22 -4.55
CA ALA A 57 10.65 3.69 -5.90
C ALA A 57 9.67 4.44 -6.82
N LYS A 58 8.55 4.94 -6.29
CA LYS A 58 7.43 5.48 -7.10
C LYS A 58 7.20 6.97 -6.95
N THR A 59 7.81 7.61 -5.97
CA THR A 59 7.56 9.02 -5.66
C THR A 59 8.87 9.82 -5.64
N PRO A 60 8.81 11.14 -5.84
CA PRO A 60 10.00 11.99 -5.71
C PRO A 60 10.35 12.33 -4.25
N TYR A 61 9.58 11.85 -3.27
CA TYR A 61 9.77 12.19 -1.87
C TYR A 61 11.00 11.49 -1.27
N ARG A 62 11.71 12.21 -0.40
CA ARG A 62 12.69 11.58 0.47
C ARG A 62 11.97 10.91 1.62
N VAL A 63 12.47 9.76 2.06
CA VAL A 63 11.88 9.00 3.17
C VAL A 63 12.86 8.93 4.32
N VAL A 64 12.39 9.24 5.52
CA VAL A 64 13.17 9.14 6.77
C VAL A 64 12.40 8.33 7.82
N PRO A 65 13.07 7.64 8.74
CA PRO A 65 12.37 6.86 9.76
C PRO A 65 11.89 7.71 10.95
N ASP A 66 12.59 8.81 11.24
CA ASP A 66 12.34 9.66 12.41
C ASP A 66 11.29 10.74 12.08
N PRO A 67 10.13 10.76 12.77
CA PRO A 67 9.11 11.80 12.62
C PRO A 67 9.63 13.22 12.79
N ALA A 68 10.69 13.43 13.58
CA ALA A 68 11.27 14.75 13.79
C ALA A 68 11.94 15.33 12.55
N ASN A 69 12.27 14.50 11.54
CA ASN A 69 13.04 14.91 10.36
C ASN A 69 12.20 14.97 9.06
N GLY A 70 10.87 14.79 9.14
CA GLY A 70 9.96 14.86 7.98
C GLY A 70 9.10 16.13 7.94
N ASP A 71 8.66 16.51 6.74
CA ASP A 71 7.65 17.55 6.51
C ASP A 71 6.24 17.02 6.78
N ALA A 72 6.02 15.74 6.49
CA ALA A 72 4.84 14.97 6.86
C ALA A 72 5.22 13.64 7.53
N VAL A 73 4.33 13.10 8.36
CA VAL A 73 4.53 11.84 9.07
C VAL A 73 3.42 10.87 8.69
N LEU A 74 3.78 9.73 8.11
CA LEU A 74 2.86 8.63 7.81
C LEU A 74 2.86 7.62 8.95
N ARG A 75 1.75 7.56 9.69
CA ARG A 75 1.53 6.58 10.76
C ARG A 75 0.58 5.50 10.28
N GLY A 76 0.92 4.25 10.57
CA GLY A 76 0.08 3.09 10.29
C GLY A 76 -0.07 2.23 11.54
N LYS A 77 -1.27 1.70 11.76
CA LYS A 77 -1.59 0.76 12.83
C LYS A 77 -2.34 -0.42 12.23
N VAL A 78 -1.75 -1.60 12.26
CA VAL A 78 -2.36 -2.85 11.80
C VAL A 78 -3.37 -3.30 12.85
N LEU A 79 -4.66 -3.19 12.52
CA LEU A 79 -5.78 -3.50 13.41
C LEU A 79 -6.20 -4.96 13.32
N ASN A 80 -6.16 -5.54 12.12
CA ASN A 80 -6.50 -6.94 11.87
C ASN A 80 -5.64 -7.52 10.75
N LEU A 81 -5.30 -8.79 10.90
CA LEU A 81 -4.74 -9.61 9.84
C LEU A 81 -5.42 -10.97 9.90
N GLU A 82 -6.08 -11.33 8.82
CA GLU A 82 -6.80 -12.59 8.70
C GLU A 82 -6.36 -13.30 7.43
N ALA A 83 -6.13 -14.60 7.52
CA ALA A 83 -5.84 -15.45 6.38
C ALA A 83 -6.80 -16.63 6.39
N VAL A 84 -7.65 -16.71 5.37
CA VAL A 84 -8.62 -17.79 5.22
C VAL A 84 -8.31 -18.61 3.97
N PRO A 85 -8.35 -19.95 4.05
CA PRO A 85 -8.14 -20.78 2.88
C PRO A 85 -9.32 -20.65 1.90
N LEU A 86 -9.02 -20.48 0.61
CA LEU A 86 -10.01 -20.42 -0.47
C LEU A 86 -10.07 -21.71 -1.27
N LEU A 87 -8.89 -22.24 -1.64
CA LEU A 87 -8.76 -23.44 -2.46
C LEU A 87 -7.99 -24.50 -1.71
N PHE A 88 -8.35 -25.76 -1.98
CA PHE A 88 -7.74 -26.94 -1.39
C PHE A 88 -7.35 -27.92 -2.49
N ASP A 89 -6.19 -28.56 -2.32
CA ASP A 89 -5.78 -29.68 -3.14
C ASP A 89 -6.68 -30.89 -2.85
N THR A 90 -7.26 -31.47 -3.91
CA THR A 90 -8.28 -32.53 -3.79
C THR A 90 -7.71 -33.88 -3.36
N LYS A 91 -6.39 -34.07 -3.43
CA LYS A 91 -5.73 -35.33 -3.06
C LYS A 91 -5.25 -35.32 -1.61
N THR A 92 -4.72 -34.18 -1.17
CA THR A 92 -4.08 -34.01 0.14
C THR A 92 -4.96 -33.27 1.14
N GLY A 93 -5.99 -32.57 0.69
CA GLY A 93 -6.86 -31.73 1.51
C GLY A 93 -6.18 -30.46 2.05
N ARG A 94 -4.98 -30.13 1.57
CA ARG A 94 -4.21 -28.95 2.01
C ARG A 94 -4.67 -27.70 1.29
N ALA A 95 -4.63 -26.56 1.96
CA ALA A 95 -4.93 -25.29 1.30
C ALA A 95 -3.85 -24.98 0.25
N THR A 96 -4.28 -24.55 -0.93
CA THR A 96 -3.40 -24.12 -2.04
C THR A 96 -3.46 -22.62 -2.27
N THR A 97 -4.53 -21.97 -1.81
CA THR A 97 -4.72 -20.53 -1.96
C THR A 97 -5.31 -19.96 -0.68
N MET A 98 -4.72 -18.87 -0.21
CA MET A 98 -5.18 -18.12 0.95
C MET A 98 -5.70 -16.76 0.50
N LEU A 99 -6.84 -16.34 1.03
CA LEU A 99 -7.28 -14.96 0.98
C LEU A 99 -6.77 -14.26 2.23
N ILE A 100 -5.94 -13.24 2.03
CA ILE A 100 -5.41 -12.45 3.13
C ILE A 100 -6.11 -11.11 3.17
N THR A 101 -6.60 -10.75 4.35
CA THR A 101 -7.24 -9.47 4.63
C THR A 101 -6.46 -8.74 5.72
N VAL A 102 -5.95 -7.56 5.40
CA VAL A 102 -5.27 -6.66 6.32
C VAL A 102 -6.12 -5.41 6.50
N LYS A 103 -6.42 -5.06 7.75
CA LYS A 103 -7.09 -3.81 8.11
C LYS A 103 -6.12 -2.92 8.86
N CYS A 104 -5.95 -1.68 8.38
CA CYS A 104 -5.10 -0.69 9.01
C CYS A 104 -5.86 0.62 9.26
N GLU A 105 -5.49 1.28 10.36
CA GLU A 105 -5.68 2.71 10.53
C GLU A 105 -4.44 3.41 9.97
N VAL A 106 -4.64 4.44 9.15
CA VAL A 106 -3.55 5.16 8.47
C VAL A 106 -3.80 6.66 8.61
N THR A 107 -2.76 7.40 8.93
CA THR A 107 -2.78 8.87 8.98
C THR A 107 -1.50 9.43 8.35
N LEU A 108 -1.64 10.35 7.41
CA LEU A 108 -0.57 11.25 6.97
C LEU A 108 -0.86 12.64 7.54
N GLU A 109 0.08 13.17 8.31
CA GLU A 109 -0.04 14.47 8.97
C GLU A 109 1.12 15.38 8.61
N GLU A 110 0.84 16.63 8.26
CA GLU A 110 1.86 17.67 8.09
C GLU A 110 2.41 18.09 9.45
N ARG A 111 3.74 18.00 9.64
CA ARG A 111 4.39 18.18 10.94
C ARG A 111 4.30 19.63 11.46
N GLU A 112 4.44 20.62 10.58
CA GLU A 112 4.49 22.04 10.99
C GLU A 112 3.13 22.57 11.42
N SER A 113 2.07 22.23 10.68
CA SER A 113 0.72 22.73 10.90
C SER A 113 -0.16 21.79 11.74
N GLY A 114 0.21 20.51 11.86
CA GLY A 114 -0.64 19.46 12.40
C GLY A 114 -1.82 19.09 11.48
N LYS A 115 -1.82 19.58 10.24
CA LYS A 115 -2.89 19.32 9.29
C LYS A 115 -2.87 17.85 8.87
N ILE A 116 -4.01 17.19 9.04
CA ILE A 116 -4.23 15.85 8.48
C ILE A 116 -4.33 15.96 6.96
N LEU A 117 -3.36 15.38 6.27
CA LEU A 117 -3.32 15.33 4.81
C LEU A 117 -4.12 14.15 4.27
N TYR A 118 -4.06 13.02 4.97
CA TYR A 118 -4.82 11.80 4.68
C TYR A 118 -5.15 11.08 5.98
N HIS A 119 -6.35 10.53 6.11
CA HIS A 119 -6.70 9.70 7.25
C HIS A 119 -7.77 8.68 6.89
N THR A 120 -7.63 7.45 7.38
CA THR A 120 -8.65 6.42 7.31
C THR A 120 -8.51 5.44 8.46
N ASP A 121 -9.62 5.14 9.13
CA ASP A 121 -9.69 4.12 10.19
C ASP A 121 -9.84 2.70 9.65
N ASN A 122 -10.06 2.56 8.34
CA ASN A 122 -10.42 1.29 7.72
C ASN A 122 -9.77 1.13 6.34
N PHE A 123 -8.45 1.34 6.27
CA PHE A 123 -7.69 0.93 5.10
C PHE A 123 -7.75 -0.60 4.98
N LEU A 124 -8.53 -1.08 4.01
CA LEU A 124 -8.74 -2.49 3.78
C LEU A 124 -7.91 -2.95 2.58
N PHE A 125 -6.97 -3.83 2.83
CA PHE A 125 -6.23 -4.57 1.81
C PHE A 125 -6.71 -6.02 1.83
N ARG A 126 -7.11 -6.54 0.67
CA ARG A 126 -7.56 -7.91 0.52
C ARG A 126 -7.05 -8.48 -0.79
N ASN A 127 -6.28 -9.56 -0.73
CA ASN A 127 -5.73 -10.20 -1.92
C ASN A 127 -5.53 -11.71 -1.72
N GLU A 128 -5.44 -12.44 -2.82
CA GLU A 128 -5.26 -13.89 -2.84
C GLU A 128 -3.80 -14.25 -3.09
N TYR A 129 -3.28 -15.22 -2.34
CA TYR A 129 -1.92 -15.71 -2.46
C TYR A 129 -1.91 -17.23 -2.59
N GLU A 130 -1.27 -17.72 -3.64
CA GLU A 130 -1.01 -19.15 -3.82
C GLU A 130 0.12 -19.59 -2.88
N LEU A 131 -0.14 -20.69 -2.16
CA LEU A 131 0.83 -21.32 -1.28
C LEU A 131 1.73 -22.23 -2.10
N SER A 132 3.03 -21.95 -2.08
CA SER A 132 4.03 -22.81 -2.73
C SER A 132 4.30 -24.10 -1.93
N THR A 133 4.02 -24.11 -0.61
CA THR A 133 4.16 -25.28 0.28
C THR A 133 3.35 -25.15 1.59
N ASP A 134 3.39 -26.17 2.46
CA ASP A 134 2.54 -26.42 3.65
C ASP A 134 2.13 -25.18 4.50
N VAL A 135 0.86 -25.14 4.92
CA VAL A 135 0.17 -23.94 5.49
C VAL A 135 0.78 -23.44 6.80
N LYS A 136 1.36 -24.34 7.61
CA LYS A 136 2.00 -23.97 8.88
C LYS A 136 3.30 -23.18 8.68
N SER A 137 3.99 -23.38 7.56
CA SER A 137 5.27 -22.74 7.27
C SER A 137 5.14 -21.31 6.73
N PHE A 138 4.00 -20.96 6.15
CA PHE A 138 3.75 -19.65 5.53
C PHE A 138 3.90 -18.46 6.49
N PHE A 139 3.55 -18.66 7.77
CA PHE A 139 3.61 -17.61 8.79
C PHE A 139 4.86 -17.69 9.68
N GLU A 140 5.55 -18.83 9.71
CA GLU A 140 6.66 -19.10 10.65
C GLU A 140 8.05 -18.97 10.01
N GLU A 141 8.17 -19.09 8.68
CA GLU A 141 9.42 -18.91 7.93
C GLU A 141 9.31 -17.80 6.89
N GLN A 142 10.45 -17.26 6.46
CA GLN A 142 10.56 -16.12 5.54
C GLN A 142 9.96 -16.46 4.16
N ASP A 143 8.64 -16.34 4.03
CA ASP A 143 7.91 -16.73 2.82
C ASP A 143 7.88 -15.59 1.77
N PRO A 144 8.28 -15.86 0.52
CA PRO A 144 8.13 -14.93 -0.61
C PRO A 144 6.72 -14.34 -0.77
N ALA A 145 5.67 -15.04 -0.36
CA ALA A 145 4.31 -14.57 -0.47
C ALA A 145 3.97 -13.45 0.54
N LEU A 146 4.54 -13.47 1.74
CA LEU A 146 4.38 -12.36 2.70
C LEU A 146 5.09 -11.10 2.22
N ASP A 147 6.24 -11.25 1.55
CA ASP A 147 6.95 -10.11 0.97
C ASP A 147 6.18 -9.52 -0.22
N ARG A 148 5.61 -10.36 -1.10
CA ARG A 148 4.68 -9.91 -2.15
C ARG A 148 3.47 -9.20 -1.55
N LEU A 149 2.87 -9.75 -0.50
CA LEU A 149 1.78 -9.10 0.22
C LEU A 149 2.16 -7.72 0.72
N ALA A 150 3.33 -7.59 1.34
CA ALA A 150 3.78 -6.31 1.87
C ALA A 150 4.01 -5.30 0.74
N GLN A 151 4.57 -5.73 -0.39
CA GLN A 151 4.76 -4.90 -1.58
C GLN A 151 3.42 -4.45 -2.19
N ASP A 152 2.48 -5.36 -2.38
CA ASP A 152 1.15 -5.05 -2.92
C ASP A 152 0.38 -4.09 -2.00
N PHE A 153 0.45 -4.33 -0.69
CA PHE A 153 -0.10 -3.45 0.33
C PHE A 153 0.51 -2.05 0.23
N ALA A 154 1.85 -1.97 0.16
CA ALA A 154 2.58 -0.71 0.08
C ALA A 154 2.22 0.08 -1.19
N ALA A 155 2.17 -0.57 -2.35
CA ALA A 155 1.76 0.04 -3.61
C ALA A 155 0.39 0.71 -3.49
N ARG A 156 -0.58 0.00 -2.92
CA ARG A 156 -1.94 0.53 -2.73
C ARG A 156 -1.99 1.65 -1.69
N LEU A 157 -1.22 1.53 -0.61
CA LEU A 157 -1.16 2.53 0.45
C LEU A 157 -0.53 3.83 -0.05
N VAL A 158 0.62 3.73 -0.71
CA VAL A 158 1.34 4.90 -1.26
C VAL A 158 0.46 5.61 -2.28
N ALA A 159 -0.13 4.87 -3.22
CA ALA A 159 -1.08 5.44 -4.18
C ALA A 159 -2.23 6.17 -3.46
N ALA A 160 -2.88 5.53 -2.50
CA ALA A 160 -4.00 6.14 -1.76
C ALA A 160 -3.59 7.42 -1.00
N VAL A 161 -2.37 7.48 -0.48
CA VAL A 161 -1.86 8.64 0.27
C VAL A 161 -1.46 9.78 -0.68
N THR A 162 -0.89 9.47 -1.84
CA THR A 162 -0.36 10.47 -2.77
C THR A 162 -1.34 10.94 -3.83
N GLU A 163 -2.33 10.12 -4.21
CA GLU A 163 -3.33 10.42 -5.26
C GLU A 163 -4.60 11.07 -4.70
N ASN A 164 -4.73 11.19 -3.37
CA ASN A 164 -5.88 11.86 -2.74
C ASN A 164 -5.72 13.39 -2.66
N TYR A 165 -4.72 13.92 -3.34
CA TYR A 165 -4.54 15.33 -3.66
C TYR A 165 -4.74 15.50 -5.15
#